data_AF-A0A934EKJ3-F1
#
_entry.id   AF-A0A934EKJ3-F1
#
_cell.length_a   1.000
_cell.length_b   1.000
_cell.length_c   1.000
_cell.angle_alpha   90.00
_cell.angle_beta   90.00
_cell.angle_gamma   90.00
#
_symmetry.space_group_name_H-M   'P 1'
#
loop_
_entity.id
_entity.type
_entity.pdbx_description
1 polymer ?
#
loop_
_entity_poly.entity_id
_entity_poly.type
_entity_poly.pdbx_seq_one_letter_code
_entity_poly.pdbx_strand_id
1 'polypeptide(L)'
;MYNGNIRRRTSLLKPVDTAGITKPASDDRLLYDIVMGIYGYQAVLLAHSIGLFSLLSERSRSLKDICEGLRIAARPAETMLLASRALGLLNYQDGMYSLTQVAEQYLVEGSPTYFGTFFDMSIAHRVLTFESLKKAVLTDAPQIYGGDDLYITNEAQSERARAFTRMMHSHSMGPALAWPNAIDLSAHKVMLDIGGGSGAHSIGAALRWPSLSGLLLDLAPVCEVADEYIASFGLNERISTCPSDIWTGPFPKADLHFYSDIYHDFTPEKCRFLTAKSFAALDPGGRIIIHEMLFNDDKAGPFAVAGYNVSMLLWTEGQQFSGTELSTMLREAGFAEIQVTPTFGYWHIVSGVKPGKY
;
A
#
# COMPACT_ATOMS: atom_id res chain seq x y z
N MET A 1 56.35 31.47 -16.05
CA MET A 1 56.16 30.65 -14.84
C MET A 1 54.67 30.55 -14.55
N TYR A 2 54.08 29.38 -14.81
CA TYR A 2 52.84 28.94 -14.17
C TYR A 2 52.93 27.42 -14.14
N ASN A 3 53.42 26.90 -13.01
CA ASN A 3 53.45 25.48 -12.70
C ASN A 3 52.02 25.04 -12.33
N GLY A 4 51.39 24.26 -13.19
CA GLY A 4 50.12 23.59 -12.91
C GLY A 4 50.33 22.08 -12.92
N ASN A 5 50.60 21.52 -11.73
CA ASN A 5 50.73 20.09 -11.45
C ASN A 5 49.60 19.26 -12.06
N ILE A 6 49.88 18.53 -13.14
CA ILE A 6 49.10 17.36 -13.54
C ILE A 6 49.45 16.26 -12.54
N ARG A 7 48.71 16.18 -11.43
CA ARG A 7 48.71 14.98 -10.57
C ARG A 7 48.20 13.82 -11.42
N ARG A 8 49.13 13.00 -11.94
CA ARG A 8 48.83 11.63 -12.37
C ARG A 8 48.15 10.94 -11.19
N ARG A 9 46.85 10.64 -11.29
CA ARG A 9 46.22 9.68 -10.38
C ARG A 9 46.91 8.34 -10.62
N THR A 10 47.81 7.97 -9.71
CA THR A 10 48.32 6.61 -9.61
C THR A 10 47.13 5.67 -9.43
N SER A 11 47.06 4.65 -10.26
CA SER A 11 46.08 3.57 -10.15
C SER A 11 46.14 2.99 -8.74
N LEU A 12 45.02 3.04 -8.00
CA LEU A 12 44.85 2.50 -6.65
C LEU A 12 44.60 0.98 -6.65
N LEU A 13 44.64 0.32 -7.81
CA LEU A 13 44.37 -1.10 -7.90
C LEU A 13 45.61 -1.89 -7.45
N LYS A 14 45.49 -2.54 -6.29
CA LYS A 14 46.45 -3.55 -5.86
C LYS A 14 46.38 -4.75 -6.84
N PRO A 15 47.52 -5.37 -7.20
CA PRO A 15 47.51 -6.61 -7.96
C PRO A 15 46.65 -7.66 -7.24
N VAL A 16 45.72 -8.28 -7.96
CA VAL A 16 44.89 -9.36 -7.43
C VAL A 16 45.70 -10.67 -7.52
N ASP A 17 45.82 -11.38 -6.41
CA ASP A 17 46.35 -12.74 -6.43
C ASP A 17 45.37 -13.65 -7.16
N THR A 18 45.83 -14.28 -8.24
CA THR A 18 45.00 -15.12 -9.10
C THR A 18 44.98 -16.57 -8.64
N ALA A 19 45.87 -16.95 -7.71
CA ALA A 19 45.86 -18.27 -7.10
C ALA A 19 44.58 -18.44 -6.26
N GLY A 20 43.68 -19.33 -6.69
CA GLY A 20 42.44 -19.62 -5.97
C GLY A 20 41.20 -18.87 -6.46
N ILE A 21 41.30 -18.02 -7.50
CA ILE A 21 40.11 -17.49 -8.18
C ILE A 21 39.41 -18.64 -8.88
N THR A 22 38.18 -18.93 -8.46
CA THR A 22 37.34 -20.01 -8.98
C THR A 22 35.98 -19.48 -9.38
N LYS A 23 35.24 -20.26 -10.18
CA LYS A 23 33.86 -19.93 -10.53
C LYS A 23 33.03 -19.80 -9.23
N PRO A 24 32.25 -18.72 -9.06
CA PRO A 24 31.36 -18.58 -7.92
C PRO A 24 30.38 -19.76 -7.78
N ALA A 25 30.05 -20.12 -6.54
CA ALA A 25 29.07 -21.17 -6.25
C ALA A 25 27.63 -20.77 -6.60
N SER A 26 27.35 -19.47 -6.62
CA SER A 26 26.06 -18.86 -6.97
C SER A 26 26.26 -17.80 -8.04
N ASP A 27 25.24 -17.55 -8.86
CA ASP A 27 25.24 -16.42 -9.79
C ASP A 27 24.86 -15.09 -9.11
N ASP A 28 25.00 -14.00 -9.86
CA ASP A 28 24.82 -12.62 -9.42
C ASP A 28 23.47 -12.00 -9.83
N ARG A 29 22.51 -12.81 -10.30
CA ARG A 29 21.22 -12.31 -10.82
C ARG A 29 20.48 -11.44 -9.80
N LEU A 30 20.43 -11.86 -8.54
CA LEU A 30 19.78 -11.10 -7.48
C LEU A 30 20.39 -9.69 -7.31
N LEU A 31 21.71 -9.56 -7.46
CA LEU A 31 22.39 -8.26 -7.36
C LEU A 31 22.02 -7.37 -8.55
N TYR A 32 21.93 -7.95 -9.75
CA TYR A 32 21.45 -7.24 -10.92
C TYR A 32 19.98 -6.84 -10.79
N ASP A 33 19.10 -7.69 -10.27
CA ASP A 33 17.69 -7.36 -10.06
C ASP A 33 17.53 -6.19 -9.08
N ILE A 34 18.33 -6.16 -8.00
CA ILE A 34 18.35 -5.04 -7.04
C ILE A 34 18.82 -3.75 -7.71
N VAL A 35 19.96 -3.78 -8.41
CA VAL A 35 20.54 -2.56 -9.01
C VAL A 35 19.69 -2.06 -10.19
N MET A 36 19.22 -2.96 -11.04
CA MET A 36 18.44 -2.62 -12.23
C MET A 36 16.99 -2.27 -11.89
N GLY A 37 16.44 -2.79 -10.79
CA GLY A 37 15.12 -2.40 -10.28
C GLY A 37 14.98 -0.90 -10.04
N ILE A 38 16.07 -0.22 -9.64
CA ILE A 38 16.11 1.24 -9.48
C ILE A 38 15.71 1.95 -10.78
N TYR A 39 16.19 1.46 -11.93
CA TYR A 39 15.89 2.05 -13.24
C TYR A 39 14.59 1.51 -13.83
N GLY A 40 14.34 0.20 -13.71
CA GLY A 40 13.17 -0.46 -14.26
C GLY A 40 11.86 0.06 -13.68
N TYR A 41 11.78 0.23 -12.36
CA TYR A 41 10.58 0.75 -11.70
C TYR A 41 10.32 2.22 -12.06
N GLN A 42 11.38 3.04 -12.14
CA GLN A 42 11.26 4.43 -12.59
C GLN A 42 10.78 4.53 -14.06
N ALA A 43 11.22 3.60 -14.92
CA ALA A 43 10.74 3.55 -16.31
C ALA A 43 9.24 3.25 -16.40
N VAL A 44 8.69 2.39 -15.51
CA VAL A 44 7.25 2.12 -15.45
C VAL A 44 6.45 3.30 -14.90
N LEU A 45 6.95 3.96 -13.85
CA LEU A 45 6.33 5.19 -13.35
C LEU A 45 6.33 6.29 -14.43
N LEU A 46 7.40 6.40 -15.22
CA LEU A 46 7.44 7.31 -16.36
C LEU A 46 6.42 6.91 -17.44
N ALA A 47 6.34 5.61 -17.78
CA ALA A 47 5.37 5.09 -18.75
C ALA A 47 3.92 5.43 -18.35
N HIS A 48 3.61 5.29 -17.06
CA HIS A 48 2.36 5.76 -16.46
C HIS A 48 2.17 7.26 -16.67
N SER A 49 3.14 8.08 -16.23
CA SER A 49 3.00 9.55 -16.25
C SER A 49 2.83 10.17 -17.63
N ILE A 50 3.32 9.50 -18.68
CA ILE A 50 3.17 9.97 -20.07
C ILE A 50 1.91 9.41 -20.75
N GLY A 51 1.11 8.60 -20.06
CA GLY A 51 -0.13 8.04 -20.57
C GLY A 51 0.01 6.80 -21.45
N LEU A 52 1.09 6.01 -21.30
CA LEU A 52 1.29 4.79 -22.10
C LEU A 52 0.14 3.79 -21.90
N PHE A 53 -0.26 3.55 -20.65
CA PHE A 53 -1.29 2.56 -20.33
C PHE A 53 -2.66 3.00 -20.83
N SER A 54 -3.02 4.27 -20.63
CA SER A 54 -4.24 4.87 -21.17
C SER A 54 -4.30 4.74 -22.70
N LEU A 55 -3.20 5.03 -23.40
CA LEU A 55 -3.14 4.91 -24.86
C LEU A 55 -3.37 3.46 -25.36
N LEU A 56 -2.85 2.47 -24.62
CA LEU A 56 -2.98 1.05 -24.96
C LEU A 56 -4.30 0.41 -24.49
N SER A 57 -5.05 1.07 -23.61
CA SER A 57 -6.36 0.59 -23.13
C SER A 57 -7.42 0.55 -24.23
N GLU A 58 -7.32 1.42 -25.24
CA GLU A 58 -8.31 1.52 -26.31
C GLU A 58 -8.22 0.36 -27.31
N ARG A 59 -7.00 -0.07 -27.62
CA ARG A 59 -6.67 -1.13 -28.57
C ARG A 59 -5.18 -1.45 -28.55
N SER A 60 -4.81 -2.60 -29.09
CA SER A 60 -3.42 -2.92 -29.39
C SER A 60 -2.81 -1.94 -30.40
N ARG A 61 -1.53 -1.56 -30.22
CA ARG A 61 -0.85 -0.58 -31.08
C ARG A 61 0.55 -1.03 -31.49
N SER A 62 0.99 -0.63 -32.68
CA SER A 62 2.39 -0.82 -33.10
C SER A 62 3.31 0.19 -32.41
N LEU A 63 4.63 -0.04 -32.44
CA LEU A 63 5.61 0.94 -31.95
C LEU A 63 5.43 2.30 -32.63
N LYS A 64 5.16 2.32 -33.95
CA LYS A 64 4.95 3.55 -34.71
C LYS A 64 3.75 4.34 -34.18
N ASP A 65 2.62 3.67 -33.96
CA ASP A 65 1.41 4.30 -33.45
C ASP A 65 1.59 4.82 -32.02
N ILE A 66 2.40 4.13 -31.20
CA ILE A 66 2.74 4.56 -29.84
C ILE A 66 3.62 5.82 -29.88
N CYS A 67 4.64 5.85 -30.73
CA CYS A 67 5.49 7.03 -30.92
C CYS A 67 4.68 8.24 -31.38
N GLU A 68 3.76 8.05 -32.33
CA GLU A 68 2.87 9.11 -32.81
C GLU A 68 1.90 9.59 -31.73
N GLY A 69 1.27 8.66 -30.99
CA GLY A 69 0.31 8.97 -29.93
C GLY A 69 0.93 9.70 -28.74
N LEU A 70 2.12 9.29 -28.31
CA LEU A 70 2.83 9.87 -27.16
C LEU A 70 3.78 11.02 -27.55
N ARG A 71 3.98 11.25 -28.86
CA ARG A 71 4.91 12.26 -29.40
C ARG A 71 6.35 12.08 -28.91
N ILE A 72 6.82 10.83 -28.91
CA ILE A 72 8.19 10.46 -28.49
C ILE A 72 8.89 9.65 -29.58
N ALA A 73 10.23 9.70 -29.59
CA ALA A 73 11.02 8.92 -30.52
C ALA A 73 10.95 7.40 -30.22
N ALA A 74 11.31 6.57 -31.22
CA ALA A 74 11.27 5.11 -31.12
C ALA A 74 12.11 4.57 -29.95
N ARG A 75 13.38 5.00 -29.83
CA ARG A 75 14.28 4.50 -28.77
C ARG A 75 13.74 4.69 -27.34
N PRO A 76 13.28 5.89 -26.91
CA PRO A 76 12.70 6.05 -25.59
C PRO A 76 11.37 5.29 -25.42
N ALA A 77 10.53 5.21 -26.46
CA ALA A 77 9.31 4.38 -26.42
C ALA A 77 9.64 2.91 -26.16
N GLU A 78 10.57 2.34 -26.94
CA GLU A 78 11.05 0.96 -26.78
C GLU A 78 11.59 0.71 -25.38
N THR A 79 12.31 1.67 -24.79
CA THR A 79 12.85 1.54 -23.42
C THR A 79 11.74 1.30 -22.40
N MET A 80 10.67 2.08 -22.45
CA MET A 80 9.52 1.94 -21.53
C MET A 80 8.70 0.68 -21.83
N LEU A 81 8.53 0.35 -23.12
CA LEU A 81 7.80 -0.85 -23.54
C LEU A 81 8.51 -2.12 -23.10
N LEU A 82 9.84 -2.19 -23.23
CA LEU A 82 10.63 -3.34 -22.80
C LEU A 82 10.60 -3.51 -21.28
N ALA A 83 10.74 -2.43 -20.52
CA ALA A 83 10.64 -2.49 -19.05
C ALA A 83 9.25 -2.94 -18.59
N SER A 84 8.19 -2.32 -19.14
CA SER A 84 6.80 -2.65 -18.78
C SER A 84 6.42 -4.08 -19.18
N ARG A 85 6.91 -4.56 -20.33
CA ARG A 85 6.74 -5.95 -20.77
C ARG A 85 7.50 -6.93 -19.88
N ALA A 86 8.75 -6.62 -19.51
CA ALA A 86 9.55 -7.48 -18.62
C ALA A 86 8.90 -7.64 -17.24
N LEU A 87 8.16 -6.62 -16.78
CA LEU A 87 7.36 -6.65 -15.55
C LEU A 87 5.95 -7.26 -15.74
N GLY A 88 5.63 -7.76 -16.93
CA GLY A 88 4.34 -8.43 -17.19
C GLY A 88 3.14 -7.48 -17.30
N LEU A 89 3.36 -6.19 -17.56
CA LEU A 89 2.28 -5.21 -17.75
C LEU A 89 1.80 -5.15 -19.21
N LEU A 90 2.62 -5.59 -20.16
CA LEU A 90 2.33 -5.54 -21.59
C LEU A 90 2.51 -6.91 -22.25
N ASN A 91 1.59 -7.24 -23.15
CA ASN A 91 1.72 -8.30 -24.13
C ASN A 91 2.39 -7.77 -25.41
N TYR A 92 3.06 -8.65 -26.15
CA TYR A 92 3.59 -8.35 -27.48
C TYR A 92 3.42 -9.53 -28.43
N GLN A 93 2.59 -9.36 -29.46
CA GLN A 93 2.27 -10.37 -30.47
C GLN A 93 2.16 -9.70 -31.84
N ASP A 94 2.73 -10.32 -32.87
CA ASP A 94 2.65 -9.87 -34.27
C ASP A 94 2.96 -8.38 -34.51
N GLY A 95 3.95 -7.84 -33.80
CA GLY A 95 4.35 -6.44 -33.92
C GLY A 95 3.51 -5.44 -33.13
N MET A 96 2.55 -5.93 -32.34
CA MET A 96 1.56 -5.13 -31.61
C MET A 96 1.71 -5.29 -30.11
N TYR A 97 1.63 -4.18 -29.38
CA TYR A 97 1.57 -4.12 -27.92
C TYR A 97 0.14 -4.01 -27.44
N SER A 98 -0.20 -4.71 -26.37
CA SER A 98 -1.48 -4.59 -25.66
C SER A 98 -1.24 -4.69 -24.15
N LEU A 99 -2.21 -4.24 -23.36
CA LEU A 99 -2.15 -4.40 -21.91
C LEU A 99 -2.32 -5.88 -21.52
N THR A 100 -1.70 -6.29 -20.42
CA THR A 100 -2.10 -7.53 -19.74
C THR A 100 -3.31 -7.28 -18.85
N GLN A 101 -3.98 -8.34 -18.39
CA GLN A 101 -5.14 -8.20 -17.50
C GLN A 101 -4.84 -7.38 -16.24
N VAL A 102 -3.63 -7.53 -15.66
CA VAL A 102 -3.22 -6.72 -14.49
C VAL A 102 -3.10 -5.24 -14.85
N ALA A 103 -2.56 -4.90 -16.01
CA ALA A 103 -2.46 -3.50 -16.43
C ALA A 103 -3.83 -2.91 -16.80
N GLU A 104 -4.71 -3.67 -17.46
CA GLU A 104 -6.08 -3.24 -17.73
C GLU A 104 -6.85 -2.96 -16.43
N GLN A 105 -6.72 -3.84 -15.44
CA GLN A 105 -7.47 -3.74 -14.20
C GLN A 105 -6.93 -2.66 -13.25
N TYR A 106 -5.61 -2.46 -13.20
CA TYR A 106 -4.99 -1.59 -12.19
C TYR A 106 -4.37 -0.31 -12.76
N LEU A 107 -4.15 -0.18 -14.07
CA LEU A 107 -3.45 0.97 -14.67
C LEU A 107 -4.29 1.74 -15.70
N VAL A 108 -5.58 1.41 -15.84
CA VAL A 108 -6.53 2.14 -16.69
C VAL A 108 -7.47 2.97 -15.83
N GLU A 109 -7.51 4.27 -16.10
CA GLU A 109 -8.41 5.22 -15.43
C GLU A 109 -9.87 4.80 -15.60
N GLY A 110 -10.65 4.92 -14.53
CA GLY A 110 -12.06 4.51 -14.49
C GLY A 110 -12.29 3.07 -14.03
N SER A 111 -11.24 2.23 -13.94
CA SER A 111 -11.34 0.96 -13.23
C SER A 111 -11.62 1.20 -11.73
N PRO A 112 -12.54 0.45 -11.10
CA PRO A 112 -12.78 0.54 -9.66
C PRO A 112 -11.54 0.22 -8.81
N THR A 113 -10.56 -0.51 -9.38
CA THR A 113 -9.29 -0.87 -8.73
C THR A 113 -8.10 -0.10 -9.32
N TYR A 114 -8.34 1.06 -9.94
CA TYR A 114 -7.28 1.87 -10.51
C TYR A 114 -6.23 2.22 -9.45
N PHE A 115 -4.98 1.80 -9.68
CA PHE A 115 -3.84 1.96 -8.80
C PHE A 115 -2.99 3.20 -9.15
N GLY A 116 -3.28 3.86 -10.28
CA GLY A 116 -2.44 4.93 -10.82
C GLY A 116 -2.24 6.13 -9.89
N THR A 117 -3.21 6.46 -9.02
CA THR A 117 -3.02 7.58 -8.07
C THR A 117 -1.92 7.30 -7.04
N PHE A 118 -1.63 6.02 -6.76
CA PHE A 118 -0.49 5.61 -5.94
C PHE A 118 0.85 5.87 -6.68
N PHE A 119 0.88 5.64 -7.99
CA PHE A 119 2.03 5.99 -8.83
C PHE A 119 2.21 7.50 -8.93
N ASP A 120 1.14 8.27 -9.06
CA ASP A 120 1.18 9.74 -9.12
C ASP A 120 1.82 10.33 -7.86
N MET A 121 1.40 9.86 -6.68
CA MET A 121 2.02 10.28 -5.40
C MET A 121 3.51 9.93 -5.36
N SER A 122 3.87 8.71 -5.80
CA SER A 122 5.26 8.24 -5.81
C SER A 122 6.14 9.11 -6.71
N ILE A 123 5.61 9.58 -7.84
CA ILE A 123 6.29 10.49 -8.77
C ILE A 123 6.41 11.89 -8.18
N ALA A 124 5.33 12.43 -7.61
CA ALA A 124 5.26 13.81 -7.13
C ALA A 124 6.15 14.07 -5.92
N HIS A 125 6.14 13.16 -4.94
CA HIS A 125 6.72 13.45 -3.63
C HIS A 125 8.14 12.94 -3.43
N ARG A 126 8.67 12.06 -4.31
CA ARG A 126 10.03 11.46 -4.20
C ARG A 126 10.40 11.04 -2.78
N VAL A 127 9.40 10.51 -2.07
CA VAL A 127 9.38 10.32 -0.61
C VAL A 127 10.55 9.47 -0.12
N LEU A 128 10.88 8.44 -0.90
CA LEU A 128 11.96 7.51 -0.59
C LEU A 128 13.26 7.96 -1.28
N THR A 129 14.10 8.65 -0.53
CA THR A 129 15.49 8.94 -0.94
C THR A 129 16.45 8.15 -0.04
N PHE A 130 17.66 7.87 -0.53
CA PHE A 130 18.68 7.23 0.28
C PHE A 130 18.99 8.05 1.55
N GLU A 131 19.01 9.38 1.43
CA GLU A 131 19.26 10.28 2.57
C GLU A 131 18.12 10.30 3.58
N SER A 132 16.85 10.33 3.13
CA SER A 132 15.71 10.25 4.06
C SER A 132 15.68 8.91 4.79
N LEU A 133 15.91 7.80 4.08
CA LEU A 133 16.02 6.48 4.72
C LEU A 133 17.18 6.38 5.71
N LYS A 134 18.37 6.85 5.32
CA LYS A 134 19.54 6.88 6.21
C LYS A 134 19.25 7.69 7.47
N LYS A 135 18.60 8.86 7.33
CA LYS A 135 18.23 9.68 8.47
C LYS A 135 17.22 8.96 9.37
N ALA A 136 16.15 8.40 8.80
CA ALA A 136 15.14 7.65 9.55
C ALA A 136 15.76 6.51 10.38
N VAL A 137 16.66 5.73 9.78
CA VAL A 137 17.37 4.63 10.46
C VAL A 137 18.27 5.13 11.58
N LEU A 138 18.99 6.25 11.38
CA LEU A 138 19.91 6.78 12.39
C LEU A 138 19.19 7.48 13.55
N THR A 139 17.99 8.01 13.32
CA THR A 139 17.24 8.77 14.34
C THR A 139 16.05 8.02 14.93
N ASP A 140 15.68 6.87 14.35
CA ASP A 140 14.47 6.11 14.69
C ASP A 140 13.21 7.00 14.69
N ALA A 141 13.05 7.79 13.62
CA ALA A 141 11.96 8.77 13.52
C ALA A 141 11.43 8.90 12.08
N PRO A 142 10.11 9.15 11.91
CA PRO A 142 9.52 9.42 10.61
C PRO A 142 10.12 10.68 9.97
N GLN A 143 10.25 10.67 8.64
CA GLN A 143 10.86 11.78 7.88
C GLN A 143 9.87 12.55 7.00
N ILE A 144 8.66 12.03 6.81
CA ILE A 144 7.69 12.63 5.87
C ILE A 144 6.69 13.54 6.58
N TYR A 145 6.09 13.05 7.67
CA TYR A 145 5.20 13.85 8.52
C TYR A 145 5.83 14.25 9.86
N GLY A 146 7.07 13.83 10.12
CA GLY A 146 7.75 13.99 11.42
C GLY A 146 8.73 15.16 11.54
N GLY A 147 8.80 16.07 10.55
CA GLY A 147 9.77 17.17 10.53
C GLY A 147 9.14 18.53 10.22
N ASP A 148 9.29 19.48 11.15
CA ASP A 148 9.19 20.94 11.01
C ASP A 148 8.21 21.51 9.95
N ASP A 149 6.91 21.38 10.20
CA ASP A 149 5.96 22.40 9.73
C ASP A 149 4.99 22.71 10.89
N LEU A 150 5.49 23.41 11.93
CA LEU A 150 4.65 23.96 13.01
C LEU A 150 3.66 25.06 12.52
N TYR A 151 3.65 25.36 11.21
CA TYR A 151 2.88 26.41 10.56
C TYR A 151 2.09 25.93 9.32
N ILE A 152 1.58 24.69 9.32
CA ILE A 152 0.60 24.28 8.29
C ILE A 152 -0.78 24.80 8.69
N THR A 153 -1.44 25.54 7.81
CA THR A 153 -2.84 25.94 8.00
C THR A 153 -3.76 24.71 8.02
N ASN A 154 -4.91 24.80 8.69
CA ASN A 154 -5.90 23.72 8.69
C ASN A 154 -6.34 23.32 7.27
N GLU A 155 -6.37 24.27 6.34
CA GLU A 155 -6.69 24.03 4.92
C GLU A 155 -5.62 23.18 4.22
N ALA A 156 -4.34 23.50 4.41
CA ALA A 156 -3.25 22.72 3.82
C ALA A 156 -3.15 21.32 4.48
N GLN A 157 -3.50 21.18 5.76
CA GLN A 157 -3.63 19.87 6.41
C GLN A 157 -4.80 19.07 5.80
N SER A 158 -5.94 19.72 5.56
CA SER A 158 -7.10 19.09 4.90
C SER A 158 -6.76 18.65 3.47
N GLU A 159 -6.14 19.51 2.66
CA GLU A 159 -5.75 19.15 1.28
C GLU A 159 -4.74 17.99 1.25
N ARG A 160 -3.74 18.01 2.16
CA ARG A 160 -2.80 16.89 2.33
C ARG A 160 -3.52 15.60 2.74
N ALA A 161 -4.46 15.65 3.68
CA ALA A 161 -5.26 14.50 4.09
C ALA A 161 -6.08 13.97 2.91
N ARG A 162 -6.73 14.84 2.13
CA ARG A 162 -7.50 14.46 0.95
C ARG A 162 -6.63 13.78 -0.11
N ALA A 163 -5.46 14.33 -0.43
CA ALA A 163 -4.52 13.73 -1.38
C ALA A 163 -4.03 12.36 -0.91
N PHE A 164 -3.69 12.23 0.38
CA PHE A 164 -3.28 10.97 0.99
C PHE A 164 -4.41 9.92 0.94
N THR A 165 -5.64 10.31 1.30
CA THR A 165 -6.81 9.41 1.23
C THR A 165 -7.09 8.92 -0.20
N ARG A 166 -6.96 9.78 -1.23
CA ARG A 166 -7.13 9.37 -2.64
C ARG A 166 -6.06 8.36 -3.07
N MET A 167 -4.81 8.56 -2.66
CA MET A 167 -3.74 7.59 -2.91
C MET A 167 -4.00 6.25 -2.20
N MET A 168 -4.38 6.28 -0.92
CA MET A 168 -4.70 5.07 -0.18
C MET A 168 -5.96 4.38 -0.70
N HIS A 169 -6.90 5.11 -1.33
CA HIS A 169 -8.03 4.50 -2.04
C HIS A 169 -7.56 3.57 -3.16
N SER A 170 -6.64 4.04 -4.02
CA SER A 170 -6.03 3.21 -5.06
C SER A 170 -5.33 1.98 -4.52
N HIS A 171 -4.70 2.08 -3.34
CA HIS A 171 -4.07 0.96 -2.65
C HIS A 171 -5.12 -0.06 -2.12
N SER A 172 -6.20 0.45 -1.55
CA SER A 172 -7.17 -0.34 -0.77
C SER A 172 -8.24 -1.02 -1.62
N MET A 173 -8.62 -0.45 -2.77
CA MET A 173 -9.78 -0.95 -3.52
C MET A 173 -9.63 -2.39 -4.03
N GLY A 174 -8.44 -2.78 -4.48
CA GLY A 174 -8.15 -4.16 -4.89
C GLY A 174 -8.44 -5.18 -3.78
N PRO A 175 -7.75 -5.12 -2.63
CA PRO A 175 -8.02 -6.02 -1.51
C PRO A 175 -9.41 -5.85 -0.90
N ALA A 176 -9.97 -4.64 -0.89
CA ALA A 176 -11.32 -4.36 -0.39
C ALA A 176 -12.41 -5.18 -1.10
N LEU A 177 -12.27 -5.39 -2.40
CA LEU A 177 -13.21 -6.22 -3.19
C LEU A 177 -12.97 -7.73 -3.03
N ALA A 178 -11.85 -8.13 -2.43
CA ALA A 178 -11.41 -9.53 -2.37
C ALA A 178 -11.58 -10.17 -0.99
N TRP A 179 -11.19 -9.48 0.10
CA TRP A 179 -11.29 -10.02 1.46
C TRP A 179 -12.71 -10.49 1.86
N PRO A 180 -13.82 -9.88 1.38
CA PRO A 180 -15.16 -10.35 1.74
C PRO A 180 -15.48 -11.77 1.27
N ASN A 181 -14.65 -12.35 0.39
CA ASN A 181 -14.79 -13.74 -0.06
C ASN A 181 -14.05 -14.75 0.83
N ALA A 182 -13.22 -14.29 1.78
CA ALA A 182 -12.39 -15.14 2.62
C ALA A 182 -13.03 -15.49 3.98
N ILE A 183 -14.13 -14.82 4.34
CA ILE A 183 -14.83 -15.00 5.61
C ILE A 183 -16.34 -14.83 5.40
N ASP A 184 -17.17 -15.53 6.17
CA ASP A 184 -18.63 -15.31 6.17
C ASP A 184 -19.04 -14.38 7.32
N LEU A 185 -19.57 -13.21 6.96
CA LEU A 185 -20.08 -12.20 7.88
C LEU A 185 -21.59 -11.97 7.75
N SER A 186 -22.32 -12.86 7.07
CA SER A 186 -23.77 -12.74 6.82
C SER A 186 -24.63 -12.57 8.09
N ALA A 187 -24.14 -13.06 9.24
CA ALA A 187 -24.79 -12.90 10.53
C ALA A 187 -24.65 -11.49 11.14
N HIS A 188 -23.64 -10.72 10.73
CA HIS A 188 -23.37 -9.37 11.23
C HIS A 188 -24.23 -8.33 10.49
N LYS A 189 -24.52 -7.23 11.16
CA LYS A 189 -25.42 -6.16 10.66
C LYS A 189 -24.72 -4.83 10.52
N VAL A 190 -23.75 -4.52 11.38
CA VAL A 190 -23.12 -3.20 11.44
C VAL A 190 -21.62 -3.35 11.58
N MET A 191 -20.90 -3.00 10.52
CA MET A 191 -19.44 -2.89 10.53
C MET A 191 -19.01 -1.48 10.91
N LEU A 192 -18.23 -1.35 11.98
CA LEU A 192 -17.47 -0.14 12.29
C LEU A 192 -16.08 -0.26 11.64
N ASP A 193 -15.85 0.54 10.60
CA ASP A 193 -14.59 0.63 9.86
C ASP A 193 -13.73 1.73 10.50
N ILE A 194 -12.77 1.34 11.33
CA ILE A 194 -12.04 2.22 12.24
C ILE A 194 -10.74 2.66 11.57
N GLY A 195 -10.61 3.97 11.32
CA GLY A 195 -9.59 4.49 10.40
C GLY A 195 -9.90 4.09 8.96
N GLY A 196 -11.19 4.10 8.58
CA GLY A 196 -11.65 3.52 7.31
C GLY A 196 -11.19 4.28 6.05
N GLY A 197 -10.53 5.43 6.20
CA GLY A 197 -9.94 6.17 5.09
C GLY A 197 -10.99 6.56 4.05
N SER A 198 -10.82 6.09 2.82
CA SER A 198 -11.77 6.35 1.73
C SER A 198 -13.07 5.52 1.80
N GLY A 199 -13.17 4.58 2.75
CA GLY A 199 -14.28 3.63 2.85
C GLY A 199 -14.24 2.49 1.86
N ALA A 200 -13.10 2.24 1.20
CA ALA A 200 -12.92 1.14 0.26
C ALA A 200 -13.39 -0.21 0.84
N HIS A 201 -12.98 -0.55 2.07
CA HIS A 201 -13.33 -1.82 2.71
C HIS A 201 -14.80 -1.90 3.09
N SER A 202 -15.38 -0.80 3.59
CA SER A 202 -16.83 -0.67 3.78
C SER A 202 -17.62 -0.86 2.49
N ILE A 203 -17.18 -0.28 1.37
CA ILE A 203 -17.78 -0.46 0.04
C ILE A 203 -17.73 -1.93 -0.36
N GLY A 204 -16.55 -2.57 -0.29
CA GLY A 204 -16.39 -3.99 -0.63
C GLY A 204 -17.27 -4.92 0.21
N ALA A 205 -17.34 -4.69 1.52
CA ALA A 205 -18.18 -5.45 2.43
C ALA A 205 -19.68 -5.28 2.11
N ALA A 206 -20.13 -4.04 1.91
CA ALA A 206 -21.53 -3.75 1.59
C ALA A 206 -21.94 -4.32 0.22
N LEU A 207 -21.06 -4.31 -0.78
CA LEU A 207 -21.31 -4.96 -2.07
C LEU A 207 -21.46 -6.49 -1.93
N ARG A 208 -20.69 -7.11 -1.04
CA ARG A 208 -20.75 -8.55 -0.78
C ARG A 208 -21.99 -8.96 0.02
N TRP A 209 -22.33 -8.21 1.05
CA TRP A 209 -23.42 -8.52 1.98
C TRP A 209 -24.49 -7.42 1.97
N PRO A 210 -25.63 -7.64 1.27
CA PRO A 210 -26.69 -6.63 1.17
C PRO A 210 -27.25 -6.14 2.51
N SER A 211 -27.23 -7.00 3.54
CA SER A 211 -27.75 -6.70 4.88
C SER A 211 -26.74 -6.08 5.84
N LEU A 212 -25.48 -5.89 5.42
CA LEU A 212 -24.44 -5.27 6.24
C LEU A 212 -24.39 -3.77 5.95
N SER A 213 -24.55 -2.94 6.99
CA SER A 213 -24.29 -1.51 6.92
C SER A 213 -22.91 -1.18 7.47
N GLY A 214 -22.32 -0.08 7.01
CA GLY A 214 -21.03 0.41 7.45
C GLY A 214 -21.15 1.73 8.22
N LEU A 215 -20.39 1.87 9.30
CA LEU A 215 -20.05 3.15 9.91
C LEU A 215 -18.55 3.35 9.75
N LEU A 216 -18.16 4.35 8.97
CA LEU A 216 -16.76 4.70 8.79
C LEU A 216 -16.36 5.72 9.84
N LEU A 217 -15.42 5.35 10.71
CA LEU A 217 -14.90 6.24 11.75
C LEU A 217 -13.52 6.74 11.35
N ASP A 218 -13.39 8.04 11.11
CA ASP A 218 -12.12 8.67 10.74
C ASP A 218 -12.14 10.18 11.12
N LEU A 219 -11.07 10.90 10.84
CA LEU A 219 -11.01 12.35 11.00
C LEU A 219 -11.97 13.04 10.02
N ALA A 220 -12.49 14.22 10.41
CA ALA A 220 -13.49 14.93 9.62
C ALA A 220 -13.07 15.20 8.15
N PRO A 221 -11.84 15.66 7.84
CA PRO A 221 -11.41 15.85 6.45
C PRO A 221 -11.36 14.57 5.62
N VAL A 222 -11.11 13.42 6.28
CA VAL A 222 -11.07 12.10 5.64
C VAL A 222 -12.49 11.62 5.37
N CYS A 223 -13.40 11.80 6.33
CA CYS A 223 -14.83 11.49 6.16
C CYS A 223 -15.44 12.23 4.96
N GLU A 224 -15.09 13.50 4.74
CA GLU A 224 -15.56 14.25 3.57
C GLU A 224 -15.18 13.59 2.23
N VAL A 225 -13.99 12.98 2.14
CA VAL A 225 -13.54 12.23 0.96
C VAL A 225 -14.20 10.86 0.89
N ALA A 226 -14.37 10.19 2.03
CA ALA A 226 -15.07 8.91 2.10
C ALA A 226 -16.50 9.04 1.58
N ASP A 227 -17.23 10.09 1.94
CA ASP A 227 -18.58 10.37 1.44
C ASP A 227 -18.61 10.51 -0.10
N GLU A 228 -17.61 11.17 -0.71
CA GLU A 228 -17.48 11.25 -2.18
C GLU A 228 -17.37 9.85 -2.81
N TYR A 229 -16.52 8.98 -2.26
CA TYR A 229 -16.33 7.62 -2.76
C TYR A 229 -17.55 6.74 -2.51
N ILE A 230 -18.10 6.73 -1.29
CA ILE A 230 -19.32 5.98 -0.94
C ILE A 230 -20.46 6.36 -1.88
N ALA A 231 -20.62 7.66 -2.19
CA ALA A 231 -21.63 8.14 -3.12
C ALA A 231 -21.39 7.68 -4.55
N SER A 232 -20.14 7.64 -5.01
CA SER A 232 -19.79 7.16 -6.35
C SER A 232 -20.16 5.68 -6.59
N PHE A 233 -20.23 4.87 -5.51
CA PHE A 233 -20.71 3.49 -5.56
C PHE A 233 -22.22 3.36 -5.26
N GLY A 234 -22.93 4.46 -5.00
CA GLY A 234 -24.36 4.47 -4.69
C GLY A 234 -24.71 3.87 -3.32
N LEU A 235 -23.81 3.97 -2.34
CA LEU A 235 -23.94 3.27 -1.05
C LEU A 235 -24.27 4.17 0.15
N ASN A 236 -24.63 5.43 -0.07
CA ASN A 236 -24.90 6.43 0.98
C ASN A 236 -26.01 6.03 1.97
N GLU A 237 -26.97 5.20 1.55
CA GLU A 237 -28.02 4.72 2.44
C GLU A 237 -27.56 3.57 3.37
N ARG A 238 -26.41 2.96 3.08
CA ARG A 238 -25.89 1.79 3.79
C ARG A 238 -24.58 2.05 4.51
N ILE A 239 -23.81 3.04 4.06
CA ILE A 239 -22.54 3.42 4.67
C ILE A 239 -22.62 4.90 5.04
N SER A 240 -22.38 5.19 6.31
CA SER A 240 -22.34 6.57 6.83
C SER A 240 -20.99 6.84 7.48
N THR A 241 -20.50 8.07 7.38
CA THR A 241 -19.28 8.52 8.05
C THR A 241 -19.55 9.04 9.47
N CYS A 242 -18.57 8.88 10.34
CA CYS A 242 -18.59 9.25 11.75
C CYS A 242 -17.27 9.95 12.10
N PRO A 243 -17.21 11.29 11.99
CA PRO A 243 -16.01 12.04 12.33
C PRO A 243 -15.64 11.86 13.81
N SER A 244 -14.52 11.19 14.09
CA SER A 244 -14.05 10.93 15.45
C SER A 244 -12.57 10.57 15.47
N ASP A 245 -11.92 10.87 16.59
CA ASP A 245 -10.56 10.45 16.87
C ASP A 245 -10.55 9.01 17.43
N ILE A 246 -9.73 8.12 16.86
CA ILE A 246 -9.70 6.69 17.24
C ILE A 246 -9.15 6.45 18.65
N TRP A 247 -8.40 7.42 19.22
CA TRP A 247 -7.78 7.30 20.53
C TRP A 247 -8.74 7.71 21.63
N THR A 248 -9.32 8.89 21.48
CA THR A 248 -10.09 9.60 22.52
C THR A 248 -11.61 9.50 22.33
N GLY A 249 -12.08 9.38 21.09
CA GLY A 249 -13.51 9.31 20.79
C GLY A 249 -14.14 7.95 21.11
N PRO A 250 -15.46 7.90 21.41
CA PRO A 250 -16.15 6.64 21.64
C PRO A 250 -16.31 5.85 20.33
N PHE A 251 -16.28 4.52 20.40
CA PHE A 251 -16.68 3.68 19.28
C PHE A 251 -18.21 3.55 19.25
N PRO A 252 -18.88 3.92 18.13
CA PRO A 252 -20.29 3.67 17.93
C PRO A 252 -20.65 2.19 18.08
N LYS A 253 -21.91 1.91 18.40
CA LYS A 253 -22.44 0.54 18.48
C LYS A 253 -22.32 -0.17 17.13
N ALA A 254 -21.61 -1.30 17.12
CA ALA A 254 -21.43 -2.18 15.97
C ALA A 254 -21.22 -3.62 16.44
N ASP A 255 -21.49 -4.61 15.59
CA ASP A 255 -21.22 -6.03 15.88
C ASP A 255 -19.95 -6.56 15.19
N LEU A 256 -19.37 -5.77 14.28
CA LEU A 256 -18.10 -6.04 13.62
C LEU A 256 -17.21 -4.80 13.68
N HIS A 257 -16.00 -4.91 14.23
CA HIS A 257 -14.97 -3.89 14.15
C HIS A 257 -13.92 -4.30 13.12
N PHE A 258 -13.62 -3.40 12.19
CA PHE A 258 -12.70 -3.64 11.08
C PHE A 258 -11.60 -2.58 11.10
N TYR A 259 -10.36 -3.04 10.95
CA TYR A 259 -9.17 -2.21 10.80
C TYR A 259 -8.45 -2.67 9.53
N SER A 260 -8.07 -1.76 8.64
CA SER A 260 -7.21 -2.07 7.50
C SER A 260 -6.13 -1.04 7.35
N ASP A 261 -4.87 -1.48 7.29
CA ASP A 261 -3.70 -0.58 7.24
C ASP A 261 -3.72 0.46 8.37
N ILE A 262 -3.99 -0.01 9.59
CA ILE A 262 -4.07 0.85 10.78
C ILE A 262 -3.09 0.40 11.84
N TYR A 263 -2.91 -0.91 12.02
CA TYR A 263 -2.01 -1.39 13.07
C TYR A 263 -0.57 -1.03 12.71
N HIS A 264 -0.23 -1.08 11.42
CA HIS A 264 1.13 -0.78 10.99
C HIS A 264 1.56 0.67 11.15
N ASP A 265 0.64 1.60 11.42
CA ASP A 265 0.94 3.02 11.61
C ASP A 265 1.51 3.31 13.00
N PHE A 266 1.26 2.40 13.95
CA PHE A 266 1.43 2.68 15.37
C PHE A 266 2.33 1.67 16.06
N THR A 267 2.83 2.07 17.24
CA THR A 267 3.61 1.18 18.08
C THR A 267 2.77 -0.03 18.55
N PRO A 268 3.41 -1.16 18.90
CA PRO A 268 2.70 -2.32 19.44
C PRO A 268 1.81 -2.01 20.66
N GLU A 269 2.21 -1.06 21.51
CA GLU A 269 1.44 -0.63 22.69
C GLU A 269 0.14 0.08 22.29
N LYS A 270 0.20 0.96 21.29
CA LYS A 270 -0.96 1.64 20.72
C LYS A 270 -1.90 0.65 20.02
N CYS A 271 -1.35 -0.34 19.32
CA CYS A 271 -2.15 -1.44 18.73
C CYS A 271 -2.90 -2.24 19.80
N ARG A 272 -2.23 -2.59 20.92
CA ARG A 272 -2.87 -3.26 22.07
C ARG A 272 -3.97 -2.40 22.69
N PHE A 273 -3.76 -1.09 22.81
CA PHE A 273 -4.79 -0.16 23.27
C PHE A 273 -6.03 -0.20 22.37
N LEU A 274 -5.87 -0.10 21.05
CA LEU A 274 -6.99 -0.17 20.10
C LEU A 274 -7.70 -1.54 20.15
N THR A 275 -6.92 -2.62 20.30
CA THR A 275 -7.47 -3.98 20.46
C THR A 275 -8.35 -4.07 21.70
N ALA A 276 -7.85 -3.60 22.86
CA ALA A 276 -8.59 -3.61 24.12
C ALA A 276 -9.83 -2.71 24.07
N LYS A 277 -9.75 -1.56 23.40
CA LYS A 277 -10.88 -0.64 23.18
C LYS A 277 -11.97 -1.29 22.34
N SER A 278 -11.61 -1.99 21.27
CA SER A 278 -12.54 -2.79 20.48
C SER A 278 -13.17 -3.92 21.29
N PHE A 279 -12.38 -4.64 22.08
CA PHE A 279 -12.92 -5.67 22.97
C PHE A 279 -13.92 -5.11 23.97
N ALA A 280 -13.66 -3.94 24.55
CA ALA A 280 -14.58 -3.30 25.50
C ALA A 280 -15.90 -2.86 24.84
N ALA A 281 -15.85 -2.36 23.61
CA ALA A 281 -17.00 -1.81 22.88
C ALA A 281 -17.91 -2.87 22.24
N LEU A 282 -17.35 -3.98 21.76
CA LEU A 282 -18.13 -5.06 21.13
C LEU A 282 -19.05 -5.75 22.16
N ASP A 283 -20.27 -6.08 21.78
CA ASP A 283 -21.12 -6.99 22.56
C ASP A 283 -20.64 -8.46 22.37
N PRO A 284 -20.96 -9.40 23.29
CA PRO A 284 -20.59 -10.80 23.12
C PRO A 284 -21.11 -11.39 21.78
N GLY A 285 -20.26 -12.17 21.11
CA GLY A 285 -20.49 -12.63 19.73
C GLY A 285 -20.00 -11.64 18.67
N GLY A 286 -19.67 -10.40 19.04
CA GLY A 286 -19.07 -9.43 18.15
C GLY A 286 -17.65 -9.81 17.71
N ARG A 287 -17.25 -9.35 16.54
CA ARG A 287 -15.99 -9.74 15.89
C ARG A 287 -15.07 -8.55 15.67
N ILE A 288 -13.77 -8.77 15.83
CA ILE A 288 -12.72 -7.88 15.33
C ILE A 288 -12.04 -8.51 14.11
N ILE A 289 -11.71 -7.70 13.12
CA ILE A 289 -10.89 -8.07 11.97
C ILE A 289 -9.79 -7.01 11.79
N ILE A 290 -8.55 -7.48 11.68
CA ILE A 290 -7.37 -6.68 11.33
C ILE A 290 -6.91 -7.16 9.95
N HIS A 291 -6.95 -6.28 8.95
CA HIS A 291 -6.58 -6.54 7.56
C HIS A 291 -5.24 -5.85 7.24
N GLU A 292 -4.18 -6.63 7.02
CA GLU A 292 -2.81 -6.12 6.92
C GLU A 292 -2.01 -6.97 5.92
N MET A 293 -0.90 -6.40 5.40
CA MET A 293 0.15 -7.20 4.77
C MET A 293 1.02 -7.81 5.87
N LEU A 294 1.13 -9.14 5.91
CA LEU A 294 1.82 -9.81 7.01
C LEU A 294 3.16 -10.38 6.61
N PHE A 295 4.12 -10.27 7.53
CA PHE A 295 5.29 -11.11 7.50
C PHE A 295 4.92 -12.58 7.75
N ASN A 296 5.75 -13.47 7.22
CA ASN A 296 5.88 -14.82 7.79
C ASN A 296 6.22 -14.70 9.28
N ASP A 297 5.80 -15.67 10.10
CA ASP A 297 6.01 -15.62 11.55
C ASP A 297 7.50 -15.59 11.97
N ASP A 298 8.41 -16.08 11.12
CA ASP A 298 9.86 -15.99 11.30
C ASP A 298 10.47 -14.66 10.79
N LYS A 299 9.64 -13.76 10.25
CA LYS A 299 9.99 -12.49 9.60
C LYS A 299 10.98 -12.62 8.43
N ALA A 300 11.04 -13.77 7.76
CA ALA A 300 11.92 -13.98 6.61
C ALA A 300 11.42 -13.37 5.29
N GLY A 301 10.20 -12.84 5.25
CA GLY A 301 9.58 -12.25 4.07
C GLY A 301 8.05 -12.24 4.18
N PRO A 302 7.31 -11.97 3.08
CA PRO A 302 7.80 -11.69 1.72
C PRO A 302 8.58 -10.37 1.58
N PHE A 303 9.41 -10.25 0.54
CA PHE A 303 10.20 -9.03 0.29
C PHE A 303 9.33 -7.78 0.10
N ALA A 304 8.15 -7.90 -0.54
CA ALA A 304 7.23 -6.78 -0.69
C ALA A 304 6.77 -6.22 0.66
N VAL A 305 6.48 -7.09 1.63
CA VAL A 305 6.11 -6.70 3.00
C VAL A 305 7.30 -6.09 3.74
N ALA A 306 8.50 -6.63 3.55
CA ALA A 306 9.73 -6.02 4.08
C ALA A 306 9.97 -4.61 3.51
N GLY A 307 9.74 -4.42 2.21
CA GLY A 307 9.80 -3.11 1.55
C GLY A 307 8.72 -2.15 2.08
N TYR A 308 7.52 -2.65 2.34
CA TYR A 308 6.45 -1.86 2.94
C TYR A 308 6.79 -1.45 4.38
N ASN A 309 7.41 -2.34 5.16
CA ASN A 309 7.94 -2.03 6.48
C ASN A 309 9.01 -0.92 6.47
N VAL A 310 9.88 -0.89 5.45
CA VAL A 310 10.83 0.23 5.27
C VAL A 310 10.10 1.54 5.01
N SER A 311 8.97 1.50 4.29
CA SER A 311 8.15 2.71 4.12
C SER A 311 7.50 3.13 5.45
N MET A 312 7.04 2.20 6.28
CA MET A 312 6.47 2.54 7.60
C MET A 312 7.47 3.33 8.45
N LEU A 313 8.73 2.92 8.51
CA LEU A 313 9.80 3.67 9.18
C LEU A 313 9.93 5.13 8.72
N LEU A 314 9.57 5.44 7.46
CA LEU A 314 9.64 6.80 6.92
C LEU A 314 8.40 7.63 7.20
N TRP A 315 7.23 7.00 7.22
CA TRP A 315 5.95 7.69 7.29
C TRP A 315 5.39 7.77 8.71
N THR A 316 5.67 6.76 9.54
CA THR A 316 4.97 6.52 10.80
C THR A 316 5.93 6.07 11.90
N GLU A 317 5.38 5.86 13.11
CA GLU A 317 6.10 5.27 14.26
C GLU A 317 5.95 3.74 14.30
N GLY A 318 5.28 3.15 13.32
CA GLY A 318 4.87 1.75 13.33
C GLY A 318 5.72 0.84 12.45
N GLN A 319 5.18 -0.36 12.20
CA GLN A 319 5.85 -1.44 11.49
C GLN A 319 4.83 -2.45 10.95
N GLN A 320 5.24 -3.26 9.97
CA GLN A 320 4.48 -4.43 9.56
C GLN A 320 4.61 -5.55 10.61
N PHE A 321 3.54 -6.33 10.77
CA PHE A 321 3.45 -7.40 11.77
C PHE A 321 3.37 -8.79 11.13
N SER A 322 3.64 -9.82 11.93
CA SER A 322 3.29 -11.20 11.61
C SER A 322 1.88 -11.56 12.11
N GLY A 323 1.32 -12.65 11.57
CA GLY A 323 0.04 -13.18 12.05
C GLY A 323 0.08 -13.58 13.52
N THR A 324 1.19 -14.13 14.00
CA THR A 324 1.38 -14.49 15.41
C THR A 324 1.40 -13.27 16.34
N GLU A 325 2.03 -12.17 15.93
CA GLU A 325 2.07 -10.93 16.73
C GLU A 325 0.67 -10.35 16.92
N LEU A 326 -0.10 -10.19 15.83
CA LEU A 326 -1.47 -9.68 15.90
C LEU A 326 -2.41 -10.64 16.65
N SER A 327 -2.29 -11.94 16.41
CA SER A 327 -3.06 -12.95 17.15
C SER A 327 -2.79 -12.91 18.65
N THR A 328 -1.55 -12.59 19.05
CA THR A 328 -1.17 -12.43 20.45
C THR A 328 -1.85 -11.21 21.07
N MET A 329 -1.87 -10.07 20.36
CA MET A 329 -2.61 -8.87 20.81
C MET A 329 -4.10 -9.16 21.01
N LEU A 330 -4.74 -9.86 20.06
CA LEU A 330 -6.15 -10.26 20.17
C LEU A 330 -6.39 -11.15 21.40
N ARG A 331 -5.53 -12.14 21.62
CA ARG A 331 -5.65 -13.08 22.75
C ARG A 331 -5.49 -12.37 24.10
N GLU A 332 -4.53 -11.47 24.21
CA GLU A 332 -4.31 -10.68 25.44
C GLU A 332 -5.49 -9.79 25.80
N ALA A 333 -6.19 -9.24 24.79
CA ALA A 333 -7.41 -8.46 25.00
C ALA A 333 -8.63 -9.33 25.40
N GLY A 334 -8.56 -10.65 25.20
CA GLY A 334 -9.60 -11.60 25.57
C GLY A 334 -10.44 -12.13 24.40
N PHE A 335 -10.08 -11.84 23.15
CA PHE A 335 -10.73 -12.45 21.98
C PHE A 335 -10.43 -13.95 21.90
N ALA A 336 -11.41 -14.71 21.43
CA ALA A 336 -11.35 -16.14 21.17
C ALA A 336 -11.49 -16.43 19.66
N GLU A 337 -11.41 -17.71 19.27
CA GLU A 337 -11.58 -18.14 17.87
C GLU A 337 -10.67 -17.39 16.88
N ILE A 338 -9.42 -17.16 17.29
CA ILE A 338 -8.49 -16.35 16.53
C ILE A 338 -8.02 -17.11 15.28
N GLN A 339 -8.14 -16.46 14.12
CA GLN A 339 -7.75 -17.04 12.83
C GLN A 339 -6.96 -16.03 12.01
N VAL A 340 -5.88 -16.50 11.38
CA VAL A 340 -5.12 -15.77 10.36
C VAL A 340 -5.45 -16.41 9.02
N THR A 341 -6.04 -15.63 8.10
CA THR A 341 -6.50 -16.13 6.80
C THR A 341 -5.92 -15.27 5.67
N PRO A 342 -5.15 -15.84 4.73
CA PRO A 342 -4.75 -15.10 3.54
C PRO A 342 -5.98 -14.77 2.69
N THR A 343 -6.01 -13.57 2.08
CA THR A 343 -7.16 -13.11 1.29
C THR A 343 -6.80 -12.96 -0.18
N PHE A 344 -5.97 -11.97 -0.52
CA PHE A 344 -5.65 -11.62 -1.89
C PHE A 344 -4.26 -11.00 -1.97
N GLY A 345 -3.40 -11.46 -2.89
CA GLY A 345 -2.03 -10.96 -2.97
C GLY A 345 -1.25 -11.17 -1.67
N TYR A 346 -0.71 -10.10 -1.09
CA TYR A 346 0.04 -10.13 0.19
C TYR A 346 -0.86 -9.94 1.43
N TRP A 347 -2.16 -9.75 1.23
CA TRP A 347 -3.10 -9.39 2.28
C TRP A 347 -3.60 -10.59 3.07
N HIS A 348 -3.80 -10.35 4.36
CA HIS A 348 -4.36 -11.32 5.29
C HIS A 348 -5.41 -10.62 6.17
N ILE A 349 -6.34 -11.41 6.70
CA ILE A 349 -7.18 -11.02 7.83
C ILE A 349 -6.74 -11.80 9.07
N VAL A 350 -6.59 -11.09 10.19
CA VAL A 350 -6.49 -11.66 11.52
C VAL A 350 -7.77 -11.31 12.25
N SER A 351 -8.58 -12.32 12.56
CA SER A 351 -9.89 -12.13 13.18
C SER A 351 -9.99 -12.79 14.54
N GLY A 352 -10.87 -12.27 15.39
CA GLY A 352 -11.20 -12.85 16.69
C GLY A 352 -12.62 -12.50 17.13
N VAL A 353 -13.23 -13.33 17.97
CA VAL A 353 -14.60 -13.18 18.46
C VAL A 353 -14.59 -12.88 19.94
N LYS A 354 -15.42 -11.93 20.38
CA LYS A 354 -15.64 -11.68 21.80
C LYS A 354 -16.52 -12.81 22.36
N PRO A 355 -16.03 -13.63 23.31
CA PRO A 355 -16.79 -14.76 23.80
C PRO A 355 -18.04 -14.33 24.57
N GLY A 356 -19.07 -15.19 24.56
CA GLY A 356 -20.21 -15.10 25.48
C GLY A 356 -19.77 -15.11 26.94
N LYS A 357 -20.50 -14.41 27.82
CA LYS A 357 -20.42 -14.73 29.25
C LYS A 357 -21.08 -16.10 29.43
N TYR A 358 -20.28 -17.10 29.81
CA TYR A 358 -20.75 -18.44 30.18
C TYR A 358 -21.62 -18.38 31.44
#